data_AF-A0A536PPA8-F1
#
_entry.id   AF-A0A536PPA8-F1
#
_cell.length_a   1.000
_cell.length_b   1.000
_cell.length_c   1.000
_cell.angle_alpha   90.00
_cell.angle_beta   90.00
_cell.angle_gamma   90.00
#
_symmetry.space_group_name_H-M   'P 1'
#
loop_
_entity.id
_entity.type
_entity.pdbx_description
1 polymer ?
#
loop_
_entity_poly.entity_id
_entity_poly.type
_entity_poly.pdbx_seq_one_letter_code
_entity_poly.pdbx_strand_id
1 'polypeptide(L)' 'MLIRKHDAALDDAEWREFLKTHDFGELIAPGAGRDLPVVVPTHFLYDGDHTVLLHLTRDNPVWEAIAERPRAILSVFGA' A
#
# COMPACT_ATOMS: atom_id res chain seq x y z
N MET A 1 10.49 -11.71 -0.30
CA MET A 1 10.52 -12.13 -1.72
C MET A 1 11.98 -12.16 -2.18
N LEU A 2 12.39 -13.16 -2.96
CA LEU A 2 13.71 -13.13 -3.61
C LEU A 2 13.62 -12.21 -4.83
N ILE A 3 14.27 -11.06 -4.79
CA ILE A 3 14.38 -10.14 -5.93
C ILE A 3 15.70 -10.48 -6.66
N ARG A 4 15.62 -10.90 -7.93
CA ARG A 4 16.83 -11.16 -8.73
C ARG A 4 17.43 -9.84 -9.20
N LYS A 5 18.72 -9.83 -9.54
CA LYS A 5 19.40 -8.61 -10.03
C LYS A 5 18.74 -7.99 -11.27
N HIS A 6 18.12 -8.80 -12.14
CA HIS A 6 17.42 -8.30 -13.33
C HIS A 6 15.98 -7.84 -13.05
N ASP A 7 15.45 -8.11 -11.85
CA ASP A 7 14.14 -7.66 -11.38
C ASP A 7 14.25 -6.54 -10.34
N ALA A 8 15.47 -6.16 -9.95
CA ALA A 8 15.70 -5.10 -8.97
C ALA A 8 15.54 -3.72 -9.63
N ALA A 9 14.99 -2.77 -8.88
CA ALA A 9 14.98 -1.37 -9.29
C ALA A 9 16.43 -0.87 -9.52
N LEU A 10 16.59 -0.01 -10.52
CA LEU A 10 17.85 0.66 -10.87
C LEU A 10 18.29 1.58 -9.73
N ASP A 11 17.36 2.37 -9.21
CA ASP A 11 17.50 3.23 -8.04
C ASP A 11 16.14 3.57 -7.42
N ASP A 12 16.15 4.42 -6.40
CA ASP A 12 14.93 4.86 -5.73
C ASP A 12 14.03 5.76 -6.60
N ALA A 13 14.58 6.42 -7.63
CA ALA A 13 13.79 7.31 -8.47
C ALA A 13 12.80 6.50 -9.32
N GLU A 14 13.18 5.30 -9.75
CA GLU A 14 12.33 4.42 -10.57
C GLU A 14 10.97 4.14 -9.92
N TRP A 15 10.96 3.61 -8.69
CA TRP A 15 9.70 3.27 -8.02
C TRP A 15 8.93 4.52 -7.56
N ARG A 16 9.63 5.61 -7.25
CA ARG A 16 9.00 6.88 -6.88
C ARG A 16 8.24 7.51 -8.05
N GLU A 17 8.84 7.52 -9.25
CA GLU A 17 8.16 7.99 -10.46
C GLU A 17 6.99 7.09 -10.84
N PHE A 18 7.12 5.76 -10.69
CA PHE A 18 6.01 4.84 -10.86
C PHE A 18 4.82 5.20 -9.96
N LEU A 19 5.05 5.43 -8.65
CA LEU A 19 3.99 5.80 -7.72
C LEU A 19 3.39 7.19 -7.96
N LYS A 20 4.12 8.11 -8.61
CA LYS A 20 3.57 9.44 -8.98
C LYS A 20 2.55 9.35 -10.11
N THR A 21 2.64 8.32 -10.95
CA THR A 21 1.75 8.13 -12.11
C THR A 21 0.64 7.12 -11.86
N HIS A 22 0.65 6.44 -10.71
CA HIS A 22 -0.36 5.47 -10.29
C HIS A 22 -1.08 5.95 -9.05
N ASP A 23 -2.41 6.05 -9.13
CA ASP A 23 -3.25 6.60 -8.06
C ASP A 23 -4.19 5.55 -7.45
N PHE A 24 -4.01 4.27 -7.75
CA PHE A 24 -4.86 3.17 -7.29
C PHE A 24 -4.04 1.96 -6.85
N GLY A 25 -4.46 1.32 -5.75
CA GLY A 25 -3.81 0.13 -5.21
C GLY A 25 -4.66 -0.57 -4.15
N GLU A 26 -4.04 -1.51 -3.45
CA GLU A 26 -4.68 -2.29 -2.38
C GLU A 26 -4.02 -1.97 -1.04
N LEU A 27 -4.79 -1.36 -0.12
CA LEU A 27 -4.38 -1.20 1.28
C LEU A 27 -4.69 -2.49 2.04
N ILE A 28 -3.67 -3.11 2.59
CA ILE A 28 -3.73 -4.41 3.26
C ILE A 28 -3.34 -4.22 4.72
N ALA A 29 -4.28 -4.49 5.63
CA ALA A 29 -4.05 -4.44 7.08
C ALA A 29 -4.20 -5.85 7.69
N PRO A 30 -3.18 -6.36 8.40
CA PRO A 30 -3.21 -7.72 8.95
C PRO A 30 -4.12 -7.86 10.17
N GLY A 31 -4.35 -6.80 10.94
CA GLY A 31 -5.04 -6.90 12.24
C GLY A 31 -4.29 -7.79 13.23
N ALA A 32 -5.03 -8.36 14.18
CA ALA A 32 -4.53 -9.33 15.16
C ALA A 32 -5.39 -10.59 15.20
N GLY A 33 -4.76 -11.77 15.06
CA GLY A 33 -5.44 -13.07 15.24
C GLY A 33 -6.48 -13.43 14.16
N ARG A 34 -6.46 -12.76 13.02
CA ARG A 34 -7.35 -13.02 11.88
C ARG A 34 -6.77 -14.12 10.98
N ASP A 35 -7.64 -14.95 10.41
CA ASP A 35 -7.25 -15.98 9.43
C ASP A 35 -6.78 -15.34 8.11
N LEU A 36 -7.33 -14.18 7.75
CA LEU A 36 -7.01 -13.41 6.55
C LEU A 36 -6.93 -11.91 6.87
N PRO A 37 -6.10 -11.14 6.15
CA PRO A 37 -6.02 -9.68 6.31
C PRO A 37 -7.27 -8.98 5.76
N VAL A 38 -7.50 -7.74 6.18
CA VAL A 38 -8.42 -6.84 5.52
C VAL A 38 -7.73 -6.24 4.30
N VAL A 39 -8.35 -6.36 3.13
CA VAL A 39 -7.85 -5.81 1.85
C VAL A 39 -8.85 -4.79 1.32
N VAL A 40 -8.38 -3.57 1.06
CA VAL A 40 -9.20 -2.44 0.59
C VAL A 40 -8.61 -1.87 -0.70
N PRO A 41 -9.28 -2.06 -1.85
CA PRO A 41 -8.95 -1.33 -3.07
C PRO A 41 -9.23 0.16 -2.86
N THR A 42 -8.26 1.03 -3.13
CA THR A 42 -8.38 2.45 -2.82
C THR A 42 -7.59 3.33 -3.77
N HIS A 43 -8.14 4.52 -4.03
CA HIS A 43 -7.37 5.60 -4.62
C HIS A 43 -6.47 6.24 -3.56
N PHE A 44 -5.28 6.69 -3.98
CA PHE A 44 -4.33 7.35 -3.11
C PHE A 44 -3.56 8.46 -3.86
N LEU A 45 -2.90 9.32 -3.10
CA LEU A 45 -1.93 10.29 -3.56
C LEU A 45 -0.59 10.01 -2.90
N TYR A 46 0.48 9.94 -3.67
CA TYR A 46 1.85 9.86 -3.17
C TYR A 46 2.52 11.24 -3.24
N ASP A 47 3.15 11.68 -2.14
CA ASP A 47 3.81 12.99 -2.06
C ASP A 47 5.15 13.05 -2.82
N GLY A 48 5.63 11.92 -3.35
CA GLY A 48 6.93 11.82 -4.01
C GLY A 48 8.09 11.55 -3.04
N ASP A 49 7.83 11.45 -1.73
CA ASP A 49 8.83 11.17 -0.72
C ASP A 49 8.47 9.99 0.18
N HIS A 50 7.61 10.19 1.18
CA HIS A 50 7.35 9.17 2.22
C HIS A 50 5.89 9.09 2.66
N THR A 51 5.02 9.93 2.10
CA THR A 51 3.62 10.02 2.51
C THR A 51 2.69 9.54 1.42
N VAL A 52 1.78 8.64 1.80
CA VAL A 52 0.60 8.32 1.02
C VAL A 52 -0.63 8.87 1.72
N LEU A 53 -1.43 9.63 0.99
CA LEU A 53 -2.73 10.12 1.42
C LEU A 53 -3.83 9.31 0.75
N LEU A 54 -4.84 8.91 1.50
CA LEU A 54 -6.01 8.18 1.01
C LEU A 54 -7.24 8.63 1.78
N HIS A 55 -8.41 8.33 1.22
CA HIS A 55 -9.70 8.60 1.87
C HIS A 55 -10.54 7.33 1.90
N LEU A 56 -11.03 6.96 3.07
CA LEU A 56 -11.98 5.87 3.26
C LEU A 56 -13.14 6.32 4.16
N THR A 57 -14.27 5.64 4.03
CA THR A 57 -15.42 5.85 4.91
C THR A 57 -15.05 5.51 6.36
N ARG A 58 -15.72 6.15 7.32
CA ARG A 58 -15.53 5.86 8.76
C ARG A 58 -15.81 4.39 9.10
N ASP A 59 -16.75 3.78 8.40
CA ASP A 59 -17.18 2.40 8.64
C ASP A 59 -16.32 1.37 7.89
N ASN A 60 -15.22 1.78 7.25
CA ASN A 60 -14.34 0.86 6.56
C ASN A 60 -13.68 -0.10 7.58
N PRO A 61 -13.77 -1.43 7.39
CA PRO A 61 -13.27 -2.41 8.36
C PRO A 61 -11.74 -2.37 8.54
N VAL A 62 -11.00 -1.72 7.65
CA VAL A 62 -9.54 -1.57 7.77
C VAL A 62 -9.14 -0.78 9.02
N TRP A 63 -10.01 0.11 9.51
CA TRP A 63 -9.70 0.94 10.68
C TRP A 63 -9.54 0.11 11.95
N GLU A 64 -10.40 -0.88 12.15
CA GLU A 64 -10.27 -1.82 13.27
C GLU A 64 -8.97 -2.63 13.16
N ALA A 65 -8.66 -3.14 11.96
CA ALA A 65 -7.43 -3.90 11.72
C ALA A 65 -6.16 -3.05 11.94
N ILE A 66 -6.16 -1.77 11.56
CA ILE A 66 -5.04 -0.85 11.83
C ILE A 66 -4.95 -0.51 13.32
N ALA A 67 -6.08 -0.36 14.01
CA ALA A 67 -6.09 -0.12 15.46
C ALA A 67 -5.54 -1.31 16.26
N GLU A 68 -5.88 -2.54 15.85
CA GLU A 68 -5.32 -3.78 16.41
C GLU A 68 -3.80 -3.89 16.16
N ARG A 69 -3.36 -3.51 14.97
CA ARG A 69 -1.95 -3.55 14.56
C ARG A 69 -1.63 -2.38 13.62
N PRO A 70 -0.87 -1.36 14.08
CA PRO A 70 -0.66 -0.11 13.34
C PRO A 70 0.38 -0.25 12.23
N ARG A 71 0.17 -1.22 11.33
CA ARG A 71 1.01 -1.51 10.18
C ARG A 71 0.11 -1.94 9.04
N ALA A 72 0.33 -1.38 7.86
CA ALA A 72 -0.34 -1.78 6.63
C ALA A 72 0.69 -1.90 5.50
N ILE A 73 0.29 -2.56 4.42
CA ILE A 73 0.99 -2.61 3.14
C ILE A 73 0.10 -1.93 2.12
N LEU A 74 0.66 -1.07 1.28
CA LEU A 74 0.01 -0.62 0.06
C LEU A 74 0.65 -1.38 -1.11
N SER A 75 -0.14 -2.21 -1.78
CA SER A 75 0.26 -2.90 -3.00
C SER A 75 -0.17 -2.09 -4.21
N VAL A 76 0.76 -1.70 -5.07
CA VAL A 76 0.50 -0.96 -6.30
C VAL A 76 1.09 -1.74 -7.45
N PHE A 77 0.29 -1.98 -8.48
CA PHE A 77 0.65 -2.78 -9.65
C PHE A 77 -0.09 -2.23 -10.86
N GLY A 78 0.49 -2.41 -12.04
CA GLY A 78 0.02 -1.79 -13.27
C GLY A 78 1.17 -1.71 -14.28
N ALA A 79 0.83 -1.56 -15.56
CA ALA A 79 1.78 -1.40 -16.66
C ALA A 79 1.78 0.06 -17.13
#